data_AF-A0A7I9VFL2-F1
#
_entry.id   AF-A0A7I9VFL2-F1
#
_cell.length_a   1.000
_cell.length_b   1.000
_cell.length_c   1.000
_cell.angle_alpha   90.00
_cell.angle_beta   90.00
_cell.angle_gamma   90.00
#
_symmetry.space_group_name_H-M   'P 1'
#
loop_
_entity.id
_entity.type
_entity.pdbx_description
1 polymer ?
#
loop_
_entity_poly.entity_id
_entity_poly.type
_entity_poly.pdbx_seq_one_letter_code
_entity_poly.pdbx_strand_id
1 'polypeptide(L)'
;MKTIELRPVPESAAPSATADPAEVARSARTAVIGALQRILEVLDGRRPCEHVAATVSAEVFDRVAVGLRRREATTARAPVRRGVARLRRVHMQMRTARAGEFFGTVERDGRVHAVAGRVELRPLLLPGRMRRPETHWVLTEFGLI
;
A
#
# COMPACT_ATOMS: atom_id res chain seq x y z
N MET A 1 38.75 -27.82 -13.12
CA MET A 1 37.75 -26.83 -13.58
C MET A 1 36.39 -27.51 -13.50
N LYS A 2 35.52 -27.12 -12.55
CA LYS A 2 34.26 -27.81 -12.27
C LYS A 2 33.11 -26.95 -12.82
N THR A 3 32.47 -27.43 -13.89
CA THR A 3 31.29 -26.82 -14.52
C THR A 3 30.13 -26.82 -13.54
N ILE A 4 29.61 -25.63 -13.21
CA ILE A 4 28.42 -25.45 -12.39
C ILE A 4 27.24 -25.41 -13.36
N GLU A 5 26.48 -26.49 -13.42
CA GLU A 5 25.19 -26.50 -14.12
C GLU A 5 24.18 -25.64 -13.35
N LEU A 6 23.71 -24.58 -14.00
CA LEU A 6 22.63 -23.73 -13.49
C LEU A 6 21.32 -24.51 -13.54
N ARG A 7 20.93 -25.07 -12.40
CA ARG A 7 19.60 -25.65 -12.16
C ARG A 7 18.53 -24.56 -12.37
N PRO A 8 17.48 -24.79 -13.18
CA PRO A 8 16.46 -23.79 -13.41
C PRO A 8 15.74 -23.43 -12.10
N VAL A 9 15.70 -22.12 -11.82
CA VAL A 9 15.01 -21.53 -10.67
C VAL A 9 13.53 -21.89 -10.73
N PRO A 10 12.92 -22.45 -9.68
CA PRO A 10 11.47 -22.62 -9.66
C PRO A 10 10.80 -21.25 -9.69
N GLU A 11 9.86 -21.08 -10.60
CA GLU A 11 9.07 -19.88 -10.82
C GLU A 11 8.42 -19.44 -9.49
N SER A 12 8.86 -18.30 -8.97
CA SER A 12 8.44 -17.78 -7.66
C SER A 12 7.02 -17.25 -7.77
N ALA A 13 6.02 -18.06 -7.39
CA ALA A 13 4.64 -17.69 -7.04
C ALA A 13 4.16 -16.34 -7.61
N ALA A 14 4.19 -16.21 -8.93
CA ALA A 14 3.23 -15.35 -9.60
C ALA A 14 1.84 -15.97 -9.37
N PRO A 15 0.75 -15.20 -9.41
CA PRO A 15 -0.55 -15.81 -9.62
C PRO A 15 -0.41 -16.62 -10.92
N SER A 16 -0.48 -17.94 -10.79
CA SER A 16 -0.45 -18.85 -11.94
C SER A 16 -1.46 -18.35 -12.95
N ALA A 17 -1.23 -18.58 -14.24
CA ALA A 17 -2.18 -18.22 -15.31
C ALA A 17 -3.61 -18.80 -15.10
N THR A 18 -3.78 -19.65 -14.08
CA THR A 18 -5.00 -20.31 -13.62
C THR A 18 -5.64 -19.69 -12.36
N ALA A 19 -5.11 -18.61 -11.80
CA ALA A 19 -5.65 -18.01 -10.57
C ALA A 19 -7.06 -17.45 -10.79
N ASP A 20 -8.00 -17.78 -9.90
CA ASP A 20 -9.39 -17.29 -9.96
C ASP A 20 -9.40 -15.75 -9.92
N PRO A 21 -9.94 -15.07 -10.96
CA PRO A 21 -10.03 -13.61 -10.99
C PRO A 21 -10.72 -13.02 -9.76
N ALA A 22 -11.71 -13.71 -9.17
CA ALA A 22 -12.39 -13.25 -7.96
C ALA A 22 -11.50 -13.31 -6.72
N GLU A 23 -10.67 -14.34 -6.60
CA GLU A 23 -9.68 -14.47 -5.53
C GLU A 23 -8.58 -13.41 -5.65
N VAL A 24 -8.07 -13.17 -6.86
CA VAL A 24 -7.09 -12.11 -7.16
C VAL A 24 -7.64 -10.74 -6.76
N ALA A 25 -8.87 -10.43 -7.17
CA ALA A 25 -9.53 -9.17 -6.81
C ALA A 25 -9.74 -9.02 -5.29
N ARG A 26 -10.12 -10.11 -4.60
CA ARG A 26 -10.29 -10.12 -3.14
C ARG A 26 -8.96 -9.92 -2.40
N SER A 27 -7.90 -10.56 -2.86
CA SER A 27 -6.53 -10.40 -2.33
C SER A 27 -6.06 -8.96 -2.49
N ALA A 28 -6.19 -8.40 -3.70
CA ALA A 28 -5.79 -7.04 -4.00
C ALA A 28 -6.59 -6.01 -3.17
N ARG A 29 -7.90 -6.22 -3.01
CA ARG A 29 -8.76 -5.35 -2.17
C ARG A 29 -8.35 -5.40 -0.70
N THR A 30 -8.07 -6.59 -0.17
CA THR A 30 -7.61 -6.78 1.21
C THR A 30 -6.30 -6.02 1.45
N ALA A 31 -5.36 -6.12 0.51
CA ALA A 31 -4.09 -5.41 0.59
C ALA A 31 -4.28 -3.88 0.55
N VAL A 32 -5.13 -3.38 -0.35
CA VAL A 32 -5.46 -1.94 -0.42
C VAL A 32 -6.05 -1.44 0.89
N ILE A 33 -7.01 -2.16 1.48
CA ILE A 33 -7.61 -1.78 2.77
C ILE A 33 -6.54 -1.70 3.86
N GLY A 34 -5.67 -2.71 3.96
CA GLY A 34 -4.58 -2.72 4.95
C GLY A 34 -3.58 -1.58 4.74
N ALA A 35 -3.20 -1.30 3.49
CA ALA A 35 -2.31 -0.19 3.16
C ALA A 35 -2.93 1.17 3.49
N LEU A 36 -4.20 1.38 3.12
CA LEU A 36 -4.94 2.62 3.44
C LEU A 36 -5.06 2.82 4.95
N GLN A 37 -5.42 1.78 5.71
CA GLN A 37 -5.47 1.86 7.18
C GLN A 37 -4.11 2.27 7.76
N ARG A 38 -3.02 1.68 7.26
CA ARG A 38 -1.68 2.01 7.74
C ARG A 38 -1.25 3.43 7.40
N ILE A 39 -1.56 3.91 6.19
CA ILE A 39 -1.35 5.32 5.81
C ILE A 39 -2.14 6.23 6.75
N LEU A 40 -3.41 5.95 7.02
CA LEU A 40 -4.23 6.76 7.93
C LEU A 40 -3.68 6.75 9.36
N GLU A 41 -3.24 5.61 9.87
CA GLU A 41 -2.60 5.50 11.19
C GLU A 41 -1.32 6.34 11.29
N VAL A 42 -0.49 6.35 10.24
CA VAL A 42 0.69 7.21 10.15
C VAL A 42 0.30 8.69 10.09
N LEU A 43 -0.69 9.03 9.25
CA LEU A 43 -1.23 10.40 9.12
C LEU A 43 -1.93 10.91 10.39
N ASP A 44 -2.34 10.00 11.28
CA ASP A 44 -2.89 10.27 12.61
C ASP A 44 -1.82 10.28 13.71
N GLY A 45 -0.55 10.01 13.38
CA GLY A 45 0.56 9.98 14.34
C GLY A 45 0.58 8.72 15.22
N ARG A 46 -0.20 7.69 14.90
CA ARG A 46 -0.30 6.44 15.67
C ARG A 46 0.74 5.39 15.26
N ARG A 47 1.45 5.61 14.15
CA ARG A 47 2.53 4.74 13.67
C ARG A 47 3.67 5.55 13.05
N PRO A 48 4.92 5.03 13.11
CA PRO A 48 6.05 5.58 12.35
C PRO A 48 5.83 5.48 10.84
N CYS A 49 6.37 6.43 10.08
CA CYS A 49 6.21 6.49 8.61
C CYS A 49 6.81 5.24 7.93
N GLU A 50 7.88 4.68 8.47
CA GLU A 50 8.57 3.50 7.94
C GLU A 50 7.65 2.28 7.82
N HIS A 51 6.58 2.23 8.63
CA HIS A 51 5.66 1.10 8.63
C HIS A 51 4.87 0.99 7.31
N VAL A 52 4.69 2.08 6.54
CA VAL A 52 4.01 2.01 5.24
C VAL A 52 4.89 1.46 4.12
N ALA A 53 6.21 1.45 4.28
CA ALA A 53 7.17 1.12 3.21
C ALA A 53 6.98 -0.28 2.61
N ALA A 54 6.43 -1.24 3.37
CA ALA A 54 6.16 -2.59 2.89
C ALA A 54 4.89 -2.69 2.01
N THR A 55 4.10 -1.62 1.90
CA THR A 55 2.77 -1.63 1.24
C THR A 55 2.60 -0.58 0.16
N VAL A 56 3.58 0.30 -0.03
CA VAL A 56 3.51 1.43 -0.95
C VAL A 56 4.79 1.53 -1.76
N SER A 57 4.71 2.11 -2.96
CA SER A 57 5.88 2.44 -3.77
C SER A 57 6.73 3.51 -3.07
N ALA A 58 8.02 3.60 -3.42
CA ALA A 58 8.90 4.66 -2.92
C ALA A 58 8.31 6.06 -3.18
N GLU A 59 7.69 6.25 -4.34
CA GLU A 59 7.04 7.51 -4.72
C GLU A 59 5.84 7.86 -3.83
N VAL A 60 4.99 6.88 -3.49
CA VAL A 60 3.88 7.09 -2.55
C VAL A 60 4.41 7.31 -1.14
N PHE A 61 5.45 6.57 -0.73
CA PHE A 61 6.12 6.77 0.56
C PHE A 61 6.61 8.22 0.71
N ASP A 62 7.32 8.73 -0.30
CA ASP A 62 7.86 10.10 -0.29
C ASP A 62 6.75 11.15 -0.20
N ARG A 63 5.63 10.96 -0.93
CA ARG A 63 4.47 11.85 -0.82
C ARG A 63 3.86 11.84 0.57
N VAL A 64 3.70 10.67 1.19
CA VAL A 64 3.19 10.55 2.56
C VAL A 64 4.13 11.26 3.53
N ALA A 65 5.45 11.04 3.42
CA ALA A 65 6.45 11.67 4.27
C ALA A 65 6.48 13.20 4.12
N VAL A 66 6.38 13.72 2.88
CA VAL A 66 6.23 15.16 2.62
C VAL A 66 4.94 15.71 3.24
N GLY A 67 3.84 14.97 3.11
CA GLY A 67 2.54 15.33 3.71
C GLY A 67 2.60 15.43 5.24
N LEU A 68 3.29 14.50 5.90
CA LEU A 68 3.54 14.54 7.34
C LEU A 68 4.35 15.77 7.74
N ARG A 69 5.50 16.02 7.10
CA ARG A 69 6.36 17.17 7.41
C ARG A 69 5.63 18.52 7.26
N ARG A 70 4.83 18.68 6.19
CA ARG A 70 4.01 19.89 5.99
C ARG A 70 2.98 20.07 7.10
N ARG A 71 2.38 18.97 7.57
CA ARG A 71 1.43 19.00 8.69
C ARG A 71 2.10 19.40 9.99
N GLU A 72 3.23 18.78 10.31
CA GLU A 72 4.03 19.09 11.51
C GLU A 72 4.39 20.58 11.57
N ALA A 73 4.88 21.13 10.46
CA ALA A 73 5.20 22.56 10.34
C ALA A 73 3.98 23.47 10.56
N THR A 74 2.78 23.02 10.20
CA THR A 74 1.53 23.77 10.39
C THR A 74 0.99 23.66 11.83
N THR A 75 1.25 22.54 12.51
CA THR A 75 0.75 22.25 13.87
C THR A 75 1.65 22.77 15.00
N ALA A 76 2.79 23.38 14.70
CA ALA A 76 3.70 23.96 15.70
C ALA A 76 3.05 25.01 16.65
N ARG A 77 1.79 25.40 16.39
CA ARG A 77 1.05 26.39 17.20
C ARG A 77 0.12 25.82 18.28
N ALA A 78 -0.27 24.54 18.25
CA ALA A 78 -1.05 23.91 19.33
C ALA A 78 -1.19 22.39 19.14
N PRO A 79 -1.19 21.58 20.22
CA PRO A 79 -1.52 20.15 20.14
C PRO A 79 -3.01 19.98 19.86
N VAL A 80 -3.41 20.02 18.59
CA VAL A 80 -4.77 19.65 18.18
C VAL A 80 -4.89 18.14 18.35
N ARG A 81 -5.66 17.68 19.34
CA ARG A 81 -6.11 16.29 19.41
C ARG A 81 -6.97 16.02 18.17
N ARG A 82 -6.37 15.41 17.15
CA ARG A 82 -7.08 15.08 15.91
C ARG A 82 -7.89 13.81 16.12
N GLY A 83 -9.11 13.77 15.58
CA GLY A 83 -9.92 12.58 15.55
C GLY A 83 -9.27 11.49 14.72
N VAL A 84 -9.62 10.25 15.05
CA VAL A 84 -9.15 9.05 14.34
C VAL A 84 -9.83 8.97 12.98
N ALA A 85 -9.04 8.90 11.92
CA ALA A 85 -9.57 8.70 10.58
C ALA A 85 -10.17 7.30 10.44
N ARG A 86 -11.37 7.21 9.88
CA ARG A 86 -12.09 5.96 9.66
C ARG A 86 -12.29 5.73 8.18
N LEU A 87 -11.68 4.67 7.65
CA LEU A 87 -11.99 4.18 6.31
C LEU A 87 -13.44 3.68 6.30
N ARG A 88 -14.26 4.15 5.34
CA ARG A 88 -15.69 3.83 5.27
C ARG A 88 -15.95 2.76 4.21
N ARG A 89 -15.63 3.07 2.97
CA ARG A 89 -15.82 2.17 1.82
C ARG A 89 -14.58 2.20 0.94
N VAL A 90 -14.28 1.04 0.36
CA VAL A 90 -13.27 0.86 -0.68
C VAL A 90 -13.88 0.01 -1.77
N HIS A 91 -13.99 0.61 -2.94
CA HIS A 91 -14.32 -0.01 -4.21
C HIS A 91 -13.02 -0.25 -4.96
N MET A 92 -12.99 -1.35 -5.71
CA MET A 92 -11.84 -1.75 -6.49
C MET A 92 -12.28 -2.13 -7.89
N GLN A 93 -11.51 -1.70 -8.88
CA GLN A 93 -11.66 -2.07 -10.28
C GLN A 93 -10.35 -2.70 -10.74
N MET A 94 -10.35 -4.02 -10.95
CA MET A 94 -9.19 -4.70 -11.55
C MET A 94 -9.07 -4.26 -13.00
N ARG A 95 -7.86 -3.84 -13.41
CA ARG A 95 -7.52 -3.55 -14.81
C ARG A 95 -6.85 -4.74 -15.47
N THR A 96 -6.06 -5.49 -14.70
CA THR A 96 -5.42 -6.75 -15.09
C THR A 96 -5.35 -7.68 -13.88
N ALA A 97 -4.88 -8.91 -14.05
CA ALA A 97 -4.58 -9.81 -12.92
C ALA A 97 -3.50 -9.28 -11.96
N ARG A 98 -2.77 -8.22 -12.34
CA ARG A 98 -1.63 -7.67 -11.58
C ARG A 98 -1.77 -6.18 -11.27
N ALA A 99 -2.89 -5.55 -11.63
CA ALA A 99 -3.10 -4.13 -11.38
C ALA A 99 -4.58 -3.79 -11.26
N GLY A 100 -4.89 -2.83 -10.38
CA GLY A 100 -6.23 -2.29 -10.23
C GLY A 100 -6.22 -0.88 -9.71
N GLU A 101 -7.36 -0.22 -9.86
CA GLU A 101 -7.64 1.09 -9.29
C GLU A 101 -8.57 0.93 -8.10
N PHE A 102 -8.41 1.79 -7.10
CA PHE A 102 -9.30 1.82 -5.95
C PHE A 102 -9.84 3.22 -5.72
N PHE A 103 -11.05 3.25 -5.17
CA PHE A 103 -11.77 4.47 -4.83
C PHE A 103 -12.47 4.25 -3.49
N GLY A 104 -12.48 5.26 -2.65
CA GLY A 104 -13.07 5.12 -1.33
C GLY A 104 -13.30 6.43 -0.63
N THR A 105 -13.79 6.31 0.59
CA THR A 105 -14.05 7.46 1.45
C THR A 105 -13.49 7.25 2.84
N VAL A 106 -12.94 8.32 3.40
CA VAL A 106 -12.40 8.38 4.75
C VAL A 106 -13.15 9.46 5.50
N GLU A 107 -13.64 9.12 6.69
CA GLU A 107 -14.25 10.07 7.60
C GLU A 107 -13.22 10.53 8.62
N ARG A 108 -13.07 11.84 8.83
CA ARG A 108 -12.17 12.43 9.81
C ARG A 108 -12.75 13.74 10.33
N ASP A 109 -12.78 13.91 11.65
CA ASP A 109 -13.26 15.14 12.30
C ASP A 109 -14.64 15.60 11.80
N GLY A 110 -15.55 14.64 11.56
CA GLY A 110 -16.91 14.89 11.05
C GLY A 110 -16.99 15.22 9.56
N ARG A 111 -15.87 15.17 8.82
CA ARG A 111 -15.80 15.42 7.38
C ARG A 111 -15.49 14.14 6.61
N VAL A 112 -16.06 14.02 5.41
CA VAL A 112 -15.79 12.91 4.49
C VAL A 112 -14.84 13.38 3.40
N HIS A 113 -13.77 12.62 3.22
CA HIS A 113 -12.72 12.83 2.23
C HIS A 113 -12.73 11.69 1.22
N ALA A 114 -12.43 12.01 -0.03
CA ALA A 114 -12.28 11.00 -1.07
C ALA A 114 -10.85 10.45 -1.04
N VAL A 115 -10.72 9.14 -1.28
CA VAL A 115 -9.41 8.51 -1.54
C VAL A 115 -9.47 7.80 -2.87
N ALA A 116 -8.40 7.90 -3.62
CA ALA A 116 -8.25 7.18 -4.87
C ALA A 116 -6.78 6.83 -5.11
N GLY A 117 -6.56 5.83 -5.95
CA GLY A 117 -5.22 5.48 -6.35
C GLY A 117 -5.17 4.17 -7.12
N ARG A 118 -3.94 3.67 -7.25
CA ARG A 118 -3.62 2.49 -8.04
C ARG A 118 -2.81 1.52 -7.20
N VAL A 119 -3.06 0.24 -7.42
CA VAL A 119 -2.31 -0.87 -6.81
C VAL A 119 -1.79 -1.80 -7.89
N GLU A 120 -0.58 -2.28 -7.69
CA GLU A 120 0.08 -3.22 -8.60
C GLU A 120 0.73 -4.36 -7.82
N LEU A 121 0.72 -5.54 -8.42
CA LEU A 121 1.35 -6.73 -7.88
C LEU A 121 2.83 -6.73 -8.29
N ARG A 122 3.70 -6.31 -7.37
CA ARG A 122 5.14 -6.08 -7.61
C ARG A 122 6.01 -7.01 -6.76
N PRO A 123 7.19 -7.41 -7.26
CA PRO A 123 8.18 -8.07 -6.41
C PRO A 123 8.70 -7.06 -5.39
N LEU A 124 8.59 -7.38 -4.10
CA LEU A 124 9.11 -6.55 -3.02
C LEU A 124 10.15 -7.33 -2.22
N LEU A 125 11.29 -6.68 -1.96
CA LEU A 125 12.36 -7.22 -1.14
C LEU A 125 12.09 -6.88 0.32
N LEU A 126 11.38 -7.76 1.02
CA LEU A 126 11.12 -7.59 2.44
C LEU A 126 12.42 -7.71 3.28
N PRO A 127 12.53 -7.01 4.41
CA PRO A 127 13.67 -7.15 5.32
C PRO A 127 13.64 -8.50 6.06
N GLY A 128 14.68 -9.32 5.89
CA GLY A 128 14.84 -10.65 6.51
C GLY A 128 15.77 -11.55 5.66
N ARG A 129 16.59 -12.41 6.28
CA ARG A 129 17.65 -13.19 5.60
C ARG A 129 17.07 -14.17 4.57
N MET A 130 17.72 -14.22 3.39
CA MET A 130 17.32 -14.88 2.14
C MET A 130 16.11 -14.23 1.43
N ARG A 131 16.37 -13.08 0.80
CA ARG A 131 15.38 -12.30 0.05
C ARG A 131 15.05 -12.94 -1.29
N ARG A 132 14.16 -13.92 -1.30
CA ARG A 132 13.39 -14.19 -2.52
C ARG A 132 12.40 -13.03 -2.68
N PRO A 133 12.33 -12.37 -3.84
CA PRO A 133 11.32 -11.35 -4.06
C PRO A 133 9.95 -12.02 -3.93
N GLU A 134 9.21 -11.66 -2.89
CA GLU A 134 7.82 -12.05 -2.76
C GLU A 134 6.97 -11.05 -3.54
N THR A 135 5.94 -11.56 -4.19
CA THR A 135 5.04 -10.70 -4.95
C THR A 135 3.99 -10.14 -4.00
N HIS A 136 4.01 -8.82 -3.81
CA HIS A 136 3.10 -8.11 -2.91
C HIS A 136 2.28 -7.08 -3.69
N TRP A 137 1.04 -6.85 -3.24
CA TRP A 137 0.23 -5.74 -3.74
C TRP A 137 0.77 -4.44 -3.14
N VAL A 138 1.21 -3.53 -4.00
CA VAL A 138 1.86 -2.28 -3.65
C VAL A 138 1.04 -1.12 -4.20
N LEU A 139 0.68 -0.16 -3.35
CA LEU A 139 0.06 1.09 -3.81
C LEU A 139 1.10 1.89 -4.59
N THR A 140 0.84 2.12 -5.87
CA THR A 140 1.73 2.87 -6.77
C THR A 140 1.32 4.33 -6.90
N GLU A 141 0.03 4.60 -6.69
CA GLU A 141 -0.54 5.94 -6.67
C GLU A 141 -1.49 6.07 -5.49
N PHE A 142 -1.52 7.25 -4.86
CA PHE A 142 -2.38 7.54 -3.72
C PHE A 142 -2.72 9.03 -3.66
N GLY A 143 -4.02 9.33 -3.56
CA GLY A 143 -4.55 10.65 -3.32
C GLY A 143 -5.57 10.63 -2.18
N LEU A 144 -5.53 11.65 -1.33
CA LEU A 144 -6.52 11.97 -0.31
C LEU A 144 -6.96 13.41 -0.56
N ILE A 145 -8.24 13.59 -0.89
CA ILE A 145 -8.85 14.85 -1.33
C ILE A 145 -9.83 15.34 -0.25
#